data_AF-A0A8J9ZR06-F1
#
_entry.id   AF-A0A8J9ZR06-F1
#
_cell.length_a   1.000
_cell.length_b   1.000
_cell.length_c   1.000
_cell.angle_alpha   90.00
_cell.angle_beta   90.00
_cell.angle_gamma   90.00
#
_symmetry.space_group_name_H-M   'P 1'
#
loop_
_entity.id
_entity.type
_entity.pdbx_description
1 polymer ?
#
loop_
_entity_poly.entity_id
_entity_poly.type
_entity_poly.pdbx_seq_one_letter_code
_entity_poly.pdbx_strand_id
1 'polypeptide(L)'
;MTRGVFLCLLVAACMAGGALGCSCMPTHPQTHYCFADFVVRAKIVDGPHLYKPDGVPSPEPEPETDGVVSELPTDASLEGTPLPPLPADDDAPSTDVHRYRISISKNFKEQLGKDVDPTNVYTMAETSLCGIDSELKSGQLYLLAGYIYKNKMHVGLCNWVSPWEDVTEKQKRGLKYMYRDNCECAIQPCFRGKTCKPWDEKTCLWDDMYTTDCSRRLSACVKSSDNTCSWFVHQAMRDCTNPISPEAAGNIPQVPEIPQLPEVDEPFYPQVETHKPLVPLPAGGSDVNRENERFEDSSNEVDPVAYPVEKAYDYLDEPIDVWLGRWDIDGDAP
;
A
#
# COMPACT_ATOMS: atom_id res chain seq x y z
N MET A 1 19.28 21.00 -46.47
CA MET A 1 18.16 20.16 -45.98
C MET A 1 18.66 19.02 -45.08
N THR A 2 19.42 18.03 -45.58
CA THR A 2 19.88 16.84 -44.83
C THR A 2 20.42 17.08 -43.41
N ARG A 3 21.26 18.11 -43.19
CA ARG A 3 21.85 18.42 -41.88
C ARG A 3 20.81 18.80 -40.80
N GLY A 4 19.69 19.42 -41.20
CA GLY A 4 18.59 19.75 -40.27
C GLY A 4 17.80 18.53 -39.85
N VAL A 5 17.54 17.61 -40.80
CA VAL A 5 16.83 16.35 -40.51
C VAL A 5 17.61 15.50 -39.49
N PHE A 6 18.94 15.41 -39.62
CA PHE A 6 19.77 14.74 -38.62
C PHE A 6 19.71 15.39 -37.23
N LEU A 7 19.68 16.72 -37.15
CA LEU A 7 19.55 17.42 -35.87
C LEU A 7 18.18 17.14 -35.22
N CYS A 8 17.09 17.22 -35.99
CA CYS A 8 15.75 16.89 -35.50
C CYS A 8 15.62 15.43 -35.06
N LEU A 9 16.24 14.48 -35.77
CA LEU A 9 16.25 13.06 -35.38
C LEU A 9 17.06 12.82 -34.10
N LEU A 10 18.18 13.53 -33.89
CA LEU A 10 18.95 13.44 -32.64
C LEU A 10 18.20 14.06 -31.45
N VAL A 11 17.54 15.21 -31.65
CA VAL A 11 16.68 15.81 -30.61
C VAL A 11 15.50 14.89 -30.28
N ALA A 12 14.83 14.33 -31.30
CA ALA A 12 13.76 13.34 -31.07
C ALA A 12 14.25 12.08 -30.36
N ALA A 13 15.48 11.61 -30.64
CA ALA A 13 16.09 10.48 -29.93
C ALA A 13 16.43 10.81 -28.46
N CYS A 14 16.87 12.04 -28.15
CA CYS A 14 17.03 12.48 -26.77
C CYS A 14 15.68 12.57 -26.03
N MET A 15 14.63 13.08 -26.69
CA MET A 15 13.26 13.10 -26.15
C MET A 15 12.64 11.68 -26.03
N ALA A 16 13.21 10.68 -26.71
CA ALA A 16 12.87 9.27 -26.56
C ALA A 16 13.71 8.55 -25.47
N GLY A 17 14.58 9.27 -24.75
CA GLY A 17 15.15 8.82 -23.48
C GLY A 17 14.06 8.76 -22.42
N GLY A 18 13.33 7.65 -22.36
CA GLY A 18 12.20 7.47 -21.47
C GLY A 18 12.57 7.72 -20.01
N ALA A 19 11.75 8.52 -19.31
CA ALA A 19 11.95 8.81 -17.90
C ALA A 19 12.00 7.51 -17.08
N LEU A 20 13.09 7.30 -16.34
CA LEU A 20 13.25 6.19 -15.41
C LEU A 20 12.43 6.46 -14.16
N GLY A 21 11.12 6.22 -14.24
CA GLY A 21 10.23 6.23 -13.08
C GLY A 21 10.54 5.12 -12.09
N CYS A 22 10.04 5.26 -10.87
CA CYS A 22 10.24 4.27 -9.81
C CYS A 22 9.85 2.85 -10.23
N SER A 23 10.71 1.88 -9.95
CA SER A 23 10.44 0.46 -10.16
C SER A 23 11.02 -0.35 -9.01
N CYS A 24 10.16 -1.12 -8.34
CA CYS A 24 10.50 -1.86 -7.13
C CYS A 24 10.57 -3.37 -7.41
N MET A 25 11.57 -4.05 -6.85
CA MET A 25 11.64 -5.50 -6.91
C MET A 25 10.64 -6.13 -5.92
N PRO A 26 9.83 -7.13 -6.32
CA PRO A 26 9.01 -7.89 -5.38
C PRO A 26 9.86 -8.45 -4.24
N THR A 27 9.50 -8.07 -3.00
CA THR A 27 10.31 -8.31 -1.81
C THR A 27 9.44 -8.91 -0.70
N HIS A 28 10.00 -9.86 0.06
CA HIS A 28 9.26 -10.57 1.10
C HIS A 28 9.18 -9.72 2.39
N PRO A 29 8.06 -9.77 3.16
CA PRO A 29 7.90 -9.13 4.47
C PRO A 29 9.11 -9.23 5.42
N GLN A 30 9.68 -10.43 5.56
CA GLN A 30 10.91 -10.66 6.33
C GLN A 30 12.12 -9.91 5.76
N THR A 31 12.29 -9.92 4.44
CA THR A 31 13.38 -9.21 3.75
C THR A 31 13.27 -7.70 3.97
N HIS A 32 12.06 -7.13 3.89
CA HIS A 32 11.80 -5.74 4.25
C HIS A 32 12.13 -5.46 5.73
N TYR A 33 11.69 -6.33 6.66
CA TYR A 33 12.02 -6.20 8.08
C TYR A 33 13.54 -6.22 8.34
N CYS A 34 14.27 -7.10 7.67
CA CYS A 34 15.70 -7.27 7.87
C CYS A 34 16.52 -6.09 7.32
N PHE A 35 16.18 -5.56 6.15
CA PHE A 35 16.89 -4.42 5.54
C PHE A 35 16.42 -3.02 5.97
N ALA A 36 15.23 -2.87 6.57
CA ALA A 36 14.79 -1.59 7.12
C ALA A 36 15.53 -1.24 8.41
N ASP A 37 15.99 0.00 8.60
CA ASP A 37 16.59 0.45 9.87
C ASP A 37 15.56 0.50 11.00
N PHE A 38 14.30 0.83 10.68
CA PHE A 38 13.18 0.83 11.62
C PHE A 38 11.99 0.04 11.08
N VAL A 39 11.21 -0.58 11.98
CA VAL A 39 9.92 -1.20 11.65
C VAL A 39 8.90 -0.87 12.73
N VAL A 40 7.93 -0.02 12.43
CA VAL A 40 6.98 0.52 13.43
C VAL A 40 5.53 0.42 12.99
N ARG A 41 4.62 0.28 13.96
CA ARG A 41 3.18 0.51 13.76
C ARG A 41 2.86 1.94 14.16
N ALA A 42 2.59 2.81 13.21
CA ALA A 42 2.37 4.24 13.44
C ALA A 42 1.04 4.72 12.85
N LYS A 43 0.38 5.66 13.53
CA LYS A 43 -0.79 6.36 13.02
C LYS A 43 -0.33 7.62 12.31
N ILE A 44 -0.81 7.84 11.08
CA ILE A 44 -0.67 9.15 10.42
C ILE A 44 -1.58 10.13 11.14
N VAL A 45 -1.02 11.24 11.59
CA VAL A 45 -1.78 12.27 12.32
C VAL A 45 -2.09 13.45 11.39
N ASP A 46 -1.22 13.73 10.42
CA ASP A 46 -1.21 14.95 9.61
C ASP A 46 -0.13 14.87 8.51
N GLY A 47 -0.32 15.60 7.40
CA GLY A 47 0.48 15.57 6.17
C GLY A 47 -0.26 14.98 4.95
N PRO A 48 0.34 15.03 3.75
CA PRO A 48 1.72 15.49 3.47
C PRO A 48 1.91 17.00 3.65
N HIS A 49 3.11 17.39 4.09
CA HIS A 49 3.59 18.77 4.07
C HIS A 49 4.90 18.85 3.30
N LEU A 50 5.10 19.86 2.45
CA LEU A 50 6.39 20.10 1.81
C LEU A 50 7.45 20.45 2.86
N TYR A 51 8.52 19.64 2.91
CA TYR A 51 9.65 19.84 3.79
C TYR A 51 10.84 20.40 3.00
N LYS A 52 11.02 21.71 3.10
CA LYS A 52 12.22 22.40 2.63
C LYS A 52 13.32 22.24 3.69
N PRO A 53 14.53 21.73 3.34
CA PRO A 53 15.57 21.50 4.34
C PRO A 53 16.16 22.80 4.91
N ASP A 54 16.14 23.90 4.15
CA ASP A 54 16.94 25.10 4.41
C ASP A 54 16.22 26.18 5.23
N GLY A 55 15.27 25.78 6.09
CA GLY A 55 14.68 26.64 7.12
C GLY A 55 13.69 27.71 6.63
N VAL A 56 13.48 27.86 5.32
CA VAL A 56 12.34 28.63 4.78
C VAL A 56 11.05 27.94 5.23
N PRO A 57 10.10 28.64 5.89
CA PRO A 57 8.82 28.05 6.24
C PRO A 57 8.12 27.47 5.01
N SER A 58 7.51 26.29 5.16
CA SER A 58 6.51 25.86 4.18
C SER A 58 5.42 26.93 4.13
N PRO A 59 4.92 27.31 2.95
CA PRO A 59 3.62 27.96 2.86
C PRO A 59 2.61 27.12 3.66
N GLU A 60 1.86 27.80 4.53
CA GLU A 60 0.62 27.26 5.07
C GLU A 60 -0.37 27.17 3.89
N PRO A 61 -1.15 26.09 3.72
CA PRO A 61 -1.95 25.90 2.51
C PRO A 61 -2.95 27.03 2.35
N GLU A 62 -2.76 27.86 1.32
CA GLU A 62 -3.68 28.94 1.00
C GLU A 62 -5.05 28.34 0.63
N PRO A 63 -6.17 28.92 1.12
CA PRO A 63 -7.49 28.39 0.82
C PRO A 63 -7.76 28.52 -0.69
N GLU A 64 -8.28 27.45 -1.30
CA GLU A 64 -8.60 27.43 -2.73
C GLU A 64 -9.60 28.55 -3.09
N THR A 65 -9.13 29.60 -3.75
CA THR A 65 -9.97 30.67 -4.29
C THR A 65 -10.23 30.45 -5.77
N ASP A 66 -11.50 30.25 -6.13
CA ASP A 66 -11.92 30.01 -7.51
C ASP A 66 -11.46 31.08 -8.51
N GLY A 67 -10.80 30.62 -9.57
CA GLY A 67 -10.96 31.14 -10.93
C GLY A 67 -10.46 32.56 -11.26
N VAL A 68 -9.24 32.64 -11.80
CA VAL A 68 -8.87 33.71 -12.75
C VAL A 68 -8.38 33.08 -14.06
N VAL A 69 -9.10 33.37 -15.15
CA VAL A 69 -8.72 32.94 -16.51
C VAL A 69 -7.51 33.77 -16.96
N SER A 70 -6.41 33.09 -17.30
CA SER A 70 -5.24 33.73 -17.91
C SER A 70 -5.39 33.80 -19.43
N GLU A 71 -5.87 34.93 -19.94
CA GLU A 71 -5.74 35.25 -21.37
C GLU A 71 -4.25 35.48 -21.71
N LEU A 72 -3.75 34.90 -22.80
CA LEU A 72 -2.37 35.13 -23.27
C LEU A 72 -2.25 36.49 -23.95
N PRO A 73 -1.39 37.41 -23.47
CA PRO A 73 -1.06 38.62 -24.21
C PRO A 73 -0.08 38.30 -25.34
N THR A 74 -0.50 38.50 -26.59
CA THR A 74 0.41 38.60 -27.73
C THR A 74 0.96 40.03 -27.84
N ASP A 75 2.27 40.22 -27.72
CA ASP A 75 3.16 40.65 -28.81
C ASP A 75 4.59 40.92 -28.24
N ALA A 76 5.59 41.10 -29.11
CA ALA A 76 6.99 41.24 -28.75
C ALA A 76 7.52 42.67 -28.91
N SER A 77 8.25 43.18 -27.91
CA SER A 77 9.51 43.96 -28.07
C SER A 77 9.99 44.58 -26.75
N LEU A 78 11.17 44.16 -26.27
CA LEU A 78 12.19 45.07 -25.71
C LEU A 78 13.49 44.31 -25.40
N GLU A 79 14.55 44.62 -26.16
CA GLU A 79 15.93 44.28 -25.78
C GLU A 79 16.42 45.25 -24.69
N GLY A 80 17.38 44.83 -23.86
CA GLY A 80 18.25 45.77 -23.13
C GLY A 80 18.27 45.72 -21.60
N THR A 81 17.63 44.74 -20.94
CA THR A 81 17.91 44.49 -19.51
C THR A 81 19.25 43.77 -19.33
N PRO A 82 20.17 44.27 -18.48
CA PRO A 82 21.30 43.48 -18.03
C PRO A 82 20.78 42.25 -17.28
N LEU A 83 21.33 41.07 -17.57
CA LEU A 83 21.04 39.87 -16.79
C LEU A 83 21.40 40.15 -15.32
N PRO A 84 20.53 39.83 -14.34
CA PRO A 84 20.99 39.74 -12.96
C PRO A 84 22.13 38.72 -12.89
N PRO A 85 23.10 38.88 -11.96
CA PRO A 85 24.11 37.85 -11.76
C PRO A 85 23.40 36.53 -11.44
N LEU A 86 23.82 35.45 -12.11
CA LEU A 86 23.34 34.11 -11.79
C LEU A 86 23.59 33.85 -10.29
N PRO A 87 22.63 33.24 -9.57
CA PRO A 87 22.89 32.81 -8.20
C PRO A 87 24.10 31.88 -8.21
N ALA A 88 25.08 32.16 -7.35
CA ALA A 88 26.31 31.40 -7.32
C ALA A 88 26.10 30.07 -6.58
N ASP A 89 26.40 28.97 -7.27
CA ASP A 89 26.66 27.64 -6.70
C ASP A 89 25.56 27.02 -5.80
N ASP A 90 24.32 26.99 -6.29
CA ASP A 90 23.23 26.14 -5.76
C ASP A 90 22.72 25.13 -6.82
N ASP A 91 23.63 24.54 -7.61
CA ASP A 91 23.37 23.43 -8.57
C ASP A 91 23.06 22.07 -7.88
N ALA A 92 22.45 22.12 -6.69
CA ALA A 92 21.81 20.98 -6.06
C ALA A 92 20.32 21.01 -6.42
N PRO A 93 19.77 20.06 -7.19
CA PRO A 93 18.33 19.99 -7.40
C PRO A 93 17.66 19.79 -6.03
N SER A 94 16.84 20.75 -5.61
CA SER A 94 15.98 20.64 -4.43
C SER A 94 15.00 19.50 -4.67
N THR A 95 15.38 18.29 -4.27
CA THR A 95 14.47 17.15 -4.27
C THR A 95 13.44 17.41 -3.18
N ASP A 96 12.26 17.89 -3.56
CA ASP A 96 11.19 18.15 -2.60
C ASP A 96 10.80 16.86 -1.88
N VAL A 97 10.56 16.99 -0.57
CA VAL A 97 10.31 15.88 0.35
C VAL A 97 8.97 16.13 1.03
N HIS A 98 8.06 15.18 0.99
CA HIS A 98 6.86 15.21 1.82
C HIS A 98 7.17 14.70 3.24
N ARG A 99 6.72 15.45 4.25
CA ARG A 99 6.77 15.10 5.67
C ARG A 99 5.36 14.77 6.17
N TYR A 100 5.23 13.61 6.79
CA TYR A 100 4.04 13.20 7.54
C TYR A 100 4.35 13.19 9.03
N ARG A 101 3.45 13.77 9.83
CA ARG A 101 3.53 13.74 11.29
C ARG A 101 2.84 12.46 11.78
N ILE A 102 3.56 11.67 12.56
CA ILE A 102 3.16 10.32 12.97
C ILE A 102 3.10 10.17 14.50
N SER A 103 2.34 9.17 14.94
CA SER A 103 2.35 8.70 16.34
C SER A 103 2.65 7.20 16.37
N ILE A 104 3.82 6.83 16.89
CA ILE A 104 4.30 5.45 16.97
C ILE A 104 3.60 4.71 18.13
N SER A 105 2.89 3.63 17.81
CA SER A 105 2.15 2.80 18.79
C SER A 105 2.87 1.50 19.19
N LYS A 106 3.80 1.02 18.35
CA LYS A 106 4.65 -0.16 18.61
C LYS A 106 5.90 -0.04 17.73
N ASN A 107 7.05 -0.43 18.25
CA ASN A 107 8.24 -0.72 17.46
C ASN A 107 8.45 -2.25 17.45
N PHE A 108 8.78 -2.79 16.28
CA PHE A 108 9.04 -4.22 16.06
C PHE A 108 10.52 -4.52 15.83
N LYS A 109 11.34 -3.51 15.53
CA LYS A 109 12.80 -3.62 15.44
C LYS A 109 13.42 -2.95 16.68
N GLU A 110 14.72 -2.63 16.61
CA GLU A 110 15.44 -2.04 17.74
C GLU A 110 14.97 -0.61 18.02
N GLN A 111 15.27 -0.09 19.22
CA GLN A 111 14.90 1.28 19.56
C GLN A 111 15.56 2.28 18.59
N LEU A 112 14.78 3.29 18.16
CA LEU A 112 15.30 4.38 17.35
C LEU A 112 16.49 5.05 18.06
N GLY A 113 17.52 5.43 17.30
CA GLY A 113 18.67 6.14 17.85
C GLY A 113 18.25 7.43 18.54
N LYS A 114 18.95 7.82 19.62
CA LYS A 114 18.55 8.95 20.49
C LYS A 114 18.39 10.28 19.75
N ASP A 115 19.11 10.46 18.67
CA ASP A 115 19.14 11.68 17.85
C ASP A 115 18.13 11.65 16.69
N VAL A 116 17.36 10.55 16.54
CA VAL A 116 16.36 10.35 15.48
C VAL A 116 14.99 10.86 15.94
N ASP A 117 14.36 11.71 15.14
CA ASP A 117 13.01 12.21 15.43
C ASP A 117 11.94 11.11 15.21
N PRO A 118 11.22 10.66 16.26
CA PRO A 118 10.18 9.64 16.14
C PRO A 118 8.81 10.20 15.73
N THR A 119 8.67 11.52 15.58
CA THR A 119 7.39 12.21 15.35
C THR A 119 7.11 12.50 13.88
N ASN A 120 8.10 12.37 13.00
CA ASN A 120 7.99 12.63 11.58
C ASN A 120 8.55 11.47 10.74
N VAL A 121 7.84 11.13 9.66
CA VAL A 121 8.37 10.28 8.59
C VAL A 121 8.37 11.06 7.27
N TYR A 122 9.39 10.82 6.46
CA TYR A 122 9.68 11.58 5.24
C TYR A 122 9.64 10.67 4.02
N THR A 123 9.21 11.20 2.89
CA THR A 123 9.22 10.53 1.58
C THR A 123 9.52 11.56 0.48
N MET A 124 9.98 11.13 -0.69
CA MET A 124 10.12 12.07 -1.82
C MET A 124 8.73 12.62 -2.18
N ALA A 125 8.64 13.87 -2.62
CA ALA A 125 7.36 14.43 -3.09
C ALA A 125 6.89 13.73 -4.38
N GLU A 126 7.86 13.36 -5.23
CA GLU A 126 7.65 12.79 -6.55
C GLU A 126 7.58 11.25 -6.55
N THR A 127 6.49 10.68 -7.06
CA THR A 127 6.34 9.22 -7.26
C THR A 127 7.39 8.66 -8.22
N SER A 128 7.84 9.47 -9.18
CA SER A 128 8.95 9.15 -10.09
C SER A 128 10.26 8.88 -9.33
N LEU A 129 10.48 9.54 -8.19
CA LEU A 129 11.61 9.36 -7.27
C LEU A 129 11.31 8.33 -6.16
N CYS A 130 10.34 7.44 -6.37
CA CYS A 130 9.81 6.50 -5.38
C CYS A 130 9.14 7.16 -4.16
N GLY A 131 8.65 8.39 -4.29
CA GLY A 131 7.84 9.08 -3.30
C GLY A 131 6.46 8.46 -3.10
N ILE A 132 5.97 8.43 -1.86
CA ILE A 132 4.58 8.10 -1.54
C ILE A 132 3.79 9.41 -1.54
N ASP A 133 3.22 9.78 -2.68
CA ASP A 133 2.39 10.98 -2.78
C ASP A 133 0.97 10.68 -2.27
N SER A 134 0.58 11.36 -1.18
CA SER A 134 -0.80 11.50 -0.70
C SER A 134 -1.58 10.22 -0.32
N GLU A 135 -1.05 9.02 -0.54
CA GLU A 135 -1.67 7.72 -0.18
C GLU A 135 -1.80 7.48 1.34
N LEU A 136 -0.98 8.18 2.14
CA LEU A 136 -0.94 8.04 3.60
C LEU A 136 -2.05 8.87 4.28
N LYS A 137 -3.23 8.23 4.43
CA LYS A 137 -4.45 8.83 4.97
C LYS A 137 -4.27 9.23 6.44
N SER A 138 -4.49 10.50 6.76
CA SER A 138 -4.57 10.95 8.16
C SER A 138 -5.65 10.20 8.92
N GLY A 139 -5.39 9.91 10.20
CA GLY A 139 -6.25 9.10 11.06
C GLY A 139 -5.99 7.60 10.99
N GLN A 140 -5.46 7.08 9.86
CA GLN A 140 -5.27 5.65 9.63
C GLN A 140 -3.97 5.11 10.29
N LEU A 141 -4.01 3.84 10.70
CA LEU A 141 -2.90 3.11 11.27
C LEU A 141 -2.17 2.31 10.17
N TYR A 142 -0.85 2.42 10.12
CA TYR A 142 0.02 1.76 9.13
C TYR A 142 1.16 0.98 9.82
N LEU A 143 1.65 -0.05 9.14
CA LEU A 143 3.00 -0.57 9.30
C LEU A 143 3.95 0.25 8.40
N LEU A 144 5.07 0.70 8.96
CA LEU A 144 6.12 1.42 8.24
C LEU A 144 7.47 0.73 8.49
N ALA A 145 8.08 0.15 7.44
CA ALA A 145 9.42 -0.42 7.47
C ALA A 145 10.37 0.37 6.54
N GLY A 146 11.12 1.32 7.11
CA GLY A 146 11.90 2.31 6.37
C GLY A 146 13.38 2.40 6.79
N TYR A 147 14.09 3.37 6.23
CA TYR A 147 15.51 3.62 6.47
C TYR A 147 15.74 4.93 7.23
N ILE A 148 16.90 5.09 7.87
CA ILE A 148 17.25 6.30 8.63
C ILE A 148 18.37 7.05 7.91
N TYR A 149 18.07 8.26 7.43
CA TYR A 149 19.04 9.12 6.75
C TYR A 149 19.06 10.50 7.38
N LYS A 150 20.27 11.03 7.67
CA LYS A 150 20.48 12.30 8.39
C LYS A 150 19.56 12.45 9.63
N ASN A 151 19.48 11.38 10.44
CA ASN A 151 18.65 11.24 11.64
C ASN A 151 17.12 11.40 11.43
N LYS A 152 16.63 11.18 10.21
CA LYS A 152 15.21 11.20 9.87
C LYS A 152 14.74 9.83 9.41
N MET A 153 13.51 9.47 9.75
CA MET A 153 12.85 8.25 9.28
C MET A 153 12.34 8.47 7.85
N HIS A 154 12.81 7.68 6.89
CA HIS A 154 12.43 7.78 5.49
C HIS A 154 11.71 6.52 4.97
N VAL A 155 10.72 6.71 4.11
CA VAL A 155 9.98 5.66 3.38
C VAL A 155 9.76 6.06 1.91
N GLY A 156 9.54 5.08 1.05
CA GLY A 156 9.17 5.25 -0.36
C GLY A 156 8.38 4.04 -0.88
N LEU A 157 7.99 4.08 -2.16
CA LEU A 157 7.16 3.03 -2.80
C LEU A 157 7.78 1.61 -2.74
N CYS A 158 9.10 1.49 -2.58
CA CYS A 158 9.79 0.19 -2.46
C CYS A 158 9.98 -0.28 -1.00
N ASN A 159 9.49 0.46 -0.01
CA ASN A 159 9.47 0.05 1.40
C ASN A 159 8.19 -0.72 1.72
N TRP A 160 8.19 -1.51 2.82
CA TRP A 160 6.95 -2.13 3.29
C TRP A 160 6.16 -1.10 4.10
N VAL A 161 5.31 -0.37 3.36
CA VAL A 161 4.33 0.58 3.87
C VAL A 161 2.95 0.02 3.54
N SER A 162 2.12 -0.20 4.56
CA SER A 162 0.84 -0.91 4.40
C SER A 162 -0.12 -0.55 5.53
N PRO A 163 -1.43 -0.36 5.27
CA PRO A 163 -2.44 -0.23 6.32
C PRO A 163 -2.37 -1.42 7.29
N TRP A 164 -2.49 -1.17 8.59
CA TRP A 164 -2.29 -2.21 9.61
C TRP A 164 -3.26 -3.41 9.50
N GLU A 165 -4.45 -3.18 8.94
CA GLU A 165 -5.46 -4.23 8.72
C GLU A 165 -5.08 -5.18 7.57
N ASP A 166 -4.36 -4.69 6.55
CA ASP A 166 -3.93 -5.48 5.39
C ASP A 166 -2.73 -6.40 5.71
N VAL A 167 -2.00 -6.11 6.80
CA VAL A 167 -0.92 -6.95 7.31
C VAL A 167 -1.53 -8.24 7.87
N THR A 168 -1.20 -9.40 7.28
CA THR A 168 -1.83 -10.68 7.67
C THR A 168 -1.47 -11.07 9.10
N GLU A 169 -2.33 -11.84 9.78
CA GLU A 169 -2.03 -12.36 11.14
C GLU A 169 -0.76 -13.24 11.19
N LYS A 170 -0.31 -13.79 10.05
CA LYS A 170 0.98 -14.49 9.94
C LYS A 170 2.14 -13.48 9.86
N GLN A 171 1.99 -12.41 9.09
CA GLN A 171 2.96 -11.32 9.03
C GLN A 171 3.07 -10.55 10.36
N LYS A 172 1.96 -10.29 11.05
CA LYS A 172 1.94 -9.68 12.40
C LYS A 172 2.69 -10.54 13.43
N ARG A 173 2.56 -11.87 13.37
CA ARG A 173 3.37 -12.80 14.18
C ARG A 173 4.84 -12.80 13.74
N GLY A 174 5.11 -12.76 12.44
CA GLY A 174 6.45 -12.65 11.88
C GLY A 174 7.22 -11.45 12.43
N LEU A 175 6.57 -10.27 12.43
CA LEU A 175 7.07 -9.02 13.02
C LEU A 175 7.40 -9.11 14.52
N LYS A 176 6.63 -9.90 15.29
CA LYS A 176 6.83 -10.02 16.76
C LYS A 176 7.81 -11.14 17.16
N TYR A 177 7.87 -12.24 16.41
CA TYR A 177 8.48 -13.50 16.89
C TYR A 177 9.45 -14.21 15.94
N MET A 178 9.53 -13.86 14.64
CA MET A 178 10.30 -14.67 13.66
C MET A 178 11.29 -13.87 12.84
N TYR A 179 10.93 -12.69 12.33
CA TYR A 179 11.75 -12.02 11.31
C TYR A 179 13.11 -11.56 11.85
N ARG A 180 13.18 -11.07 13.09
CA ARG A 180 14.44 -10.61 13.71
C ARG A 180 15.49 -11.71 13.81
N ASP A 181 15.10 -12.82 14.41
CA ASP A 181 16.04 -13.88 14.80
C ASP A 181 16.46 -14.76 13.60
N ASN A 182 15.79 -14.56 12.45
CA ASN A 182 16.04 -15.27 11.20
C ASN A 182 16.53 -14.35 10.07
N CYS A 183 17.04 -13.15 10.38
CA CYS A 183 17.70 -12.29 9.38
C CYS A 183 19.04 -12.83 8.85
N GLU A 184 19.58 -13.92 9.40
CA GLU A 184 20.68 -14.69 8.79
C GLU A 184 20.27 -15.41 7.50
N CYS A 185 18.97 -15.67 7.30
CA CYS A 185 18.46 -16.43 6.16
C CYS A 185 18.10 -15.53 4.99
N ALA A 186 18.61 -15.85 3.81
CA ALA A 186 18.27 -15.15 2.58
C ALA A 186 16.92 -15.64 2.02
N ILE A 187 16.21 -14.75 1.31
CA ILE A 187 15.00 -15.10 0.56
C ILE A 187 15.23 -14.68 -0.90
N GLN A 188 15.16 -15.65 -1.81
CA GLN A 188 15.46 -15.47 -3.22
C GLN A 188 14.15 -15.46 -4.05
N PRO A 189 13.74 -14.32 -4.64
CA PRO A 189 12.59 -14.28 -5.55
C PRO A 189 12.89 -15.05 -6.85
N CYS A 190 11.99 -15.95 -7.25
CA CYS A 190 12.07 -16.61 -8.55
C CYS A 190 11.20 -15.90 -9.61
N PHE A 191 11.82 -15.48 -10.71
CA PHE A 191 11.12 -14.77 -11.77
C PHE A 191 10.38 -15.72 -12.71
N ARG A 192 9.14 -15.37 -13.08
CA ARG A 192 8.27 -16.17 -13.96
C ARG A 192 9.02 -16.57 -15.24
N GLY A 193 9.03 -17.87 -15.54
CA GLY A 193 9.73 -18.42 -16.72
C GLY A 193 11.25 -18.60 -16.52
N LYS A 194 11.76 -18.56 -15.28
CA LYS A 194 13.13 -18.98 -14.93
C LYS A 194 13.10 -20.32 -14.18
N THR A 195 14.10 -21.17 -14.43
CA THR A 195 14.38 -22.34 -13.59
C THR A 195 15.31 -21.91 -12.48
N CYS A 196 14.77 -21.62 -11.30
CA CYS A 196 15.53 -21.19 -10.14
C CYS A 196 16.04 -22.38 -9.32
N LYS A 197 17.10 -22.14 -8.55
CA LYS A 197 17.56 -22.96 -7.42
C LYS A 197 18.00 -22.00 -6.31
N PRO A 198 17.96 -22.41 -5.03
CA PRO A 198 18.61 -21.67 -3.95
C PRO A 198 20.06 -21.29 -4.30
N TRP A 199 20.51 -20.11 -3.88
CA TRP A 199 21.91 -19.71 -4.01
C TRP A 199 22.82 -20.59 -3.15
N ASP A 200 22.37 -20.93 -1.95
CA ASP A 200 23.06 -21.75 -0.96
C ASP A 200 22.07 -22.41 0.02
N GLU A 201 22.59 -23.15 0.99
CA GLU A 201 21.82 -23.84 2.05
C GLU A 201 21.16 -22.88 3.06
N LYS A 202 21.48 -21.57 3.00
CA LYS A 202 20.89 -20.51 3.84
C LYS A 202 19.84 -19.67 3.09
N THR A 203 19.43 -20.11 1.90
CA THR A 203 18.53 -19.36 1.02
C THR A 203 17.19 -20.08 0.84
N CYS A 204 16.10 -19.50 1.35
CA CYS A 204 14.75 -19.94 0.97
C CYS A 204 14.40 -19.44 -0.44
N LEU A 205 14.07 -20.37 -1.34
CA LEU A 205 13.58 -20.02 -2.66
C LEU A 205 12.10 -19.62 -2.60
N TRP A 206 11.77 -18.44 -3.10
CA TRP A 206 10.39 -17.95 -3.23
C TRP A 206 9.93 -18.18 -4.68
N ASP A 207 9.49 -19.40 -4.98
CA ASP A 207 9.07 -19.86 -6.30
C ASP A 207 7.56 -19.73 -6.56
N ASP A 208 6.74 -19.72 -5.51
CA ASP A 208 5.29 -19.49 -5.58
C ASP A 208 4.87 -18.01 -5.72
N MET A 209 5.83 -17.09 -5.85
CA MET A 209 5.65 -15.62 -5.93
C MET A 209 4.68 -15.16 -7.05
N TYR A 210 4.55 -15.94 -8.13
CA TYR A 210 3.67 -15.63 -9.26
C TYR A 210 2.47 -16.59 -9.39
N THR A 211 2.20 -17.41 -8.36
CA THR A 211 1.14 -18.43 -8.38
C THR A 211 0.21 -18.30 -7.16
N THR A 212 0.53 -18.97 -6.06
CA THR A 212 -0.31 -19.00 -4.83
C THR A 212 0.17 -18.01 -3.77
N ASP A 213 1.43 -17.59 -3.82
CA ASP A 213 2.05 -16.62 -2.89
C ASP A 213 1.91 -17.01 -1.40
N CYS A 214 1.85 -18.31 -1.12
CA CYS A 214 1.76 -18.89 0.22
C CYS A 214 2.96 -18.48 1.07
N SER A 215 4.18 -18.52 0.50
CA SER A 215 5.41 -18.18 1.21
C SER A 215 5.35 -16.79 1.83
N ARG A 216 4.95 -15.78 1.05
CA ARG A 216 4.83 -14.37 1.49
C ARG A 216 3.64 -14.10 2.41
N ARG A 217 2.53 -14.81 2.20
CA ARG A 217 1.28 -14.59 2.93
C ARG A 217 1.25 -15.29 4.29
N LEU A 218 1.91 -16.44 4.39
CA LEU A 218 1.72 -17.39 5.49
C LEU A 218 3.02 -17.81 6.20
N SER A 219 4.17 -17.81 5.53
CA SER A 219 5.42 -18.37 6.05
C SER A 219 6.47 -17.31 6.42
N ALA A 220 7.58 -17.80 6.95
CA ALA A 220 8.83 -17.09 7.21
C ALA A 220 9.98 -18.03 6.85
N CYS A 221 11.09 -17.50 6.37
CA CYS A 221 12.31 -18.28 6.15
C CYS A 221 13.03 -18.40 7.49
N VAL A 222 13.15 -19.61 8.03
CA VAL A 222 13.68 -19.86 9.37
C VAL A 222 14.96 -20.70 9.34
N LYS A 223 15.86 -20.40 10.27
CA LYS A 223 17.13 -21.09 10.48
C LYS A 223 16.89 -22.39 11.25
N SER A 224 17.39 -23.48 10.71
CA SER A 224 17.39 -24.82 11.33
C SER A 224 18.62 -25.00 12.24
N SER A 225 18.57 -25.99 13.15
CA SER A 225 19.65 -26.30 14.09
C SER A 225 20.94 -26.77 13.42
N ASP A 226 20.86 -27.29 12.19
CA ASP A 226 21.99 -27.60 11.31
C ASP A 226 22.59 -26.37 10.59
N ASN A 227 22.06 -25.17 10.84
CA ASN A 227 22.37 -23.89 10.17
C ASN A 227 21.93 -23.77 8.71
N THR A 228 21.10 -24.68 8.19
CA THR A 228 20.36 -24.47 6.94
C THR A 228 19.19 -23.50 7.17
N CYS A 229 18.58 -22.99 6.08
CA CYS A 229 17.36 -22.18 6.15
C CYS A 229 16.25 -22.77 5.29
N SER A 230 15.01 -22.76 5.80
CA SER A 230 13.85 -23.34 5.13
C SER A 230 12.56 -22.57 5.44
N TRP A 231 11.51 -22.74 4.63
CA TRP A 231 10.21 -22.13 4.91
C TRP A 231 9.55 -22.79 6.12
N PHE A 232 9.04 -21.98 7.06
CA PHE A 232 8.30 -22.48 8.21
C PHE A 232 6.95 -23.11 7.80
N VAL A 233 6.89 -24.44 7.83
CA VAL A 233 5.73 -25.23 7.40
C VAL A 233 4.76 -25.53 8.56
N HIS A 234 3.67 -24.78 8.61
CA HIS A 234 2.51 -25.03 9.47
C HIS A 234 1.28 -25.40 8.62
N GLN A 235 0.16 -25.79 9.24
CA GLN A 235 -0.98 -26.39 8.51
C GLN A 235 -1.48 -25.53 7.33
N ALA A 236 -1.82 -24.25 7.55
CA ALA A 236 -2.28 -23.38 6.47
C ALA A 236 -1.25 -23.17 5.33
N MET A 237 0.06 -23.31 5.60
CA MET A 237 1.08 -23.33 4.55
C MET A 237 1.03 -24.64 3.75
N ARG A 238 0.77 -25.79 4.39
CA ARG A 238 0.54 -27.08 3.72
C ARG A 238 -0.71 -27.03 2.86
N ASP A 239 -1.81 -26.54 3.41
CA ASP A 239 -3.11 -26.42 2.73
C ASP A 239 -3.03 -25.49 1.50
N CYS A 240 -2.21 -24.44 1.58
CA CYS A 240 -1.99 -23.47 0.50
C CYS A 240 -1.03 -23.99 -0.59
N THR A 241 0.03 -24.71 -0.22
CA THR A 241 1.02 -25.26 -1.18
C THR A 241 0.54 -26.54 -1.85
N ASN A 242 -0.26 -27.34 -1.15
CA ASN A 242 -0.86 -28.58 -1.65
C ASN A 242 -2.38 -28.52 -1.43
N PRO A 243 -3.11 -27.67 -2.19
CA PRO A 243 -4.56 -27.60 -2.08
C PRO A 243 -5.16 -28.96 -2.40
N ILE A 244 -5.86 -29.52 -1.42
CA ILE A 244 -6.56 -30.81 -1.56
C ILE A 244 -7.55 -30.67 -2.71
N SER A 245 -7.43 -31.51 -3.74
CA SER A 245 -8.40 -31.53 -4.85
C SER A 245 -9.82 -31.68 -4.27
N PRO A 246 -10.86 -31.02 -4.82
CA PRO A 246 -12.25 -31.27 -4.46
C PRO A 246 -12.63 -32.76 -4.52
N GLU A 247 -11.94 -33.55 -5.34
CA GLU A 247 -12.10 -35.00 -5.47
C GLU A 247 -11.54 -35.78 -4.25
N ALA A 248 -10.50 -35.25 -3.61
CA ALA A 248 -9.86 -35.82 -2.42
C ALA A 248 -10.52 -35.35 -1.11
N ALA A 249 -11.28 -34.26 -1.14
CA ALA A 249 -12.18 -33.82 -0.05
C ALA A 249 -13.48 -34.66 0.01
N GLY A 250 -13.36 -35.98 -0.19
CA GLY A 250 -14.50 -36.88 -0.36
C GLY A 250 -15.44 -36.92 0.85
N ASN A 251 -16.74 -36.79 0.57
CA ASN A 251 -17.85 -36.83 1.55
C ASN A 251 -17.90 -35.68 2.57
N ILE A 252 -17.86 -34.44 2.10
CA ILE A 252 -18.72 -33.41 2.73
C ILE A 252 -20.18 -33.87 2.55
N PRO A 253 -21.01 -33.95 3.63
CA PRO A 253 -22.43 -34.24 3.48
C PRO A 253 -23.09 -33.22 2.54
N GLN A 254 -23.98 -33.67 1.66
CA GLN A 254 -24.73 -32.77 0.78
C GLN A 254 -25.46 -31.73 1.63
N VAL A 255 -25.09 -30.46 1.49
CA VAL A 255 -25.81 -29.34 2.11
C VAL A 255 -27.25 -29.41 1.60
N PRO A 256 -28.28 -29.39 2.48
CA PRO A 256 -29.67 -29.41 2.03
C PRO A 256 -29.91 -28.30 1.02
N GLU A 257 -30.52 -28.67 -0.11
CA GLU A 257 -30.75 -27.80 -1.25
C GLU A 257 -31.47 -26.53 -0.81
N ILE A 258 -30.77 -25.40 -0.88
CA ILE A 258 -31.34 -24.10 -0.49
C ILE A 258 -32.50 -23.83 -1.46
N PRO A 259 -33.74 -23.62 -0.98
CA PRO A 259 -34.87 -23.36 -1.85
C PRO A 259 -34.55 -22.16 -2.75
N GLN A 260 -34.61 -22.36 -4.06
CA GLN A 260 -34.32 -21.29 -5.01
C GLN A 260 -35.31 -20.15 -4.79
N LEU A 261 -34.78 -18.99 -4.40
CA LEU A 261 -35.53 -17.74 -4.46
C LEU A 261 -35.92 -17.50 -5.93
N PRO A 262 -37.14 -17.04 -6.21
CA PRO A 262 -37.58 -16.80 -7.58
C PRO A 262 -36.67 -15.77 -8.25
N GLU A 263 -36.40 -15.99 -9.54
CA GLU A 263 -35.62 -15.06 -10.36
C GLU A 263 -36.27 -13.67 -10.32
N VAL A 264 -35.47 -12.67 -9.99
CA VAL A 264 -35.87 -11.25 -10.08
C VAL A 264 -35.30 -10.75 -11.41
N ASP A 265 -36.19 -10.39 -12.34
CA ASP A 265 -35.81 -9.85 -13.65
C ASP A 265 -34.81 -8.67 -13.49
N GLU A 266 -33.67 -8.74 -14.18
CA GLU A 266 -32.65 -7.69 -14.09
C GLU A 266 -33.17 -6.34 -14.60
N PRO A 267 -32.92 -5.23 -13.90
CA PRO A 267 -33.30 -3.90 -14.36
C PRO A 267 -32.50 -3.51 -15.62
N PHE A 268 -33.23 -3.34 -16.72
CA PHE A 268 -32.69 -2.99 -18.04
C PHE A 268 -31.83 -1.72 -18.01
N TYR A 269 -30.52 -1.84 -18.21
CA TYR A 269 -29.62 -0.70 -18.43
C TYR A 269 -29.69 -0.25 -19.91
N PRO A 270 -30.22 0.95 -20.22
CA PRO A 270 -30.31 1.41 -21.61
C PRO A 270 -28.93 1.75 -22.18
N GLN A 271 -28.65 1.24 -23.39
CA GLN A 271 -27.44 1.59 -24.15
C GLN A 271 -27.53 3.04 -24.66
N VAL A 272 -26.39 3.75 -24.66
CA VAL A 272 -26.31 5.14 -25.14
C VAL A 272 -25.60 5.16 -26.50
N GLU A 273 -26.38 5.28 -27.58
CA GLU A 273 -25.86 5.56 -28.93
C GLU A 273 -26.03 7.04 -29.32
N THR A 274 -25.22 7.50 -30.28
CA THR A 274 -24.90 8.93 -30.46
C THR A 274 -25.52 9.60 -31.69
N HIS A 275 -25.86 10.89 -31.53
CA HIS A 275 -26.10 11.94 -32.55
C HIS A 275 -27.52 12.12 -33.16
N LYS A 276 -28.20 13.20 -32.70
CA LYS A 276 -28.78 14.39 -33.43
C LYS A 276 -29.48 14.25 -34.81
N PRO A 277 -30.39 15.18 -35.24
CA PRO A 277 -30.94 16.37 -34.53
C PRO A 277 -32.48 16.69 -34.72
N LEU A 278 -33.00 17.68 -33.95
CA LEU A 278 -34.21 18.54 -34.16
C LEU A 278 -35.63 17.88 -34.15
N VAL A 279 -36.50 18.08 -33.12
CA VAL A 279 -37.42 19.25 -32.87
C VAL A 279 -38.47 19.46 -33.99
N PRO A 280 -39.82 19.57 -33.76
CA PRO A 280 -40.50 20.27 -32.62
C PRO A 280 -41.86 19.75 -32.01
N LEU A 281 -42.10 20.16 -30.74
CA LEU A 281 -43.36 20.67 -30.13
C LEU A 281 -44.56 19.73 -29.75
N PRO A 282 -45.48 20.17 -28.83
CA PRO A 282 -46.16 19.24 -27.88
C PRO A 282 -47.69 19.43 -27.65
N ALA A 283 -48.26 18.56 -26.80
CA ALA A 283 -49.41 18.82 -25.90
C ALA A 283 -49.38 17.78 -24.74
N GLY A 284 -49.93 17.99 -23.55
CA GLY A 284 -50.52 19.22 -22.97
C GLY A 284 -51.58 18.90 -21.88
N GLY A 285 -51.25 19.13 -20.60
CA GLY A 285 -52.15 18.89 -19.45
C GLY A 285 -52.29 17.40 -19.04
N SER A 286 -52.83 17.05 -17.85
CA SER A 286 -53.23 17.91 -16.72
C SER A 286 -53.41 17.08 -15.42
N ASP A 287 -52.78 17.55 -14.33
CA ASP A 287 -53.34 17.73 -12.97
C ASP A 287 -53.92 16.56 -12.11
N VAL A 288 -53.67 16.67 -10.78
CA VAL A 288 -54.63 16.39 -9.66
C VAL A 288 -55.02 14.91 -9.38
N ASN A 289 -54.97 14.34 -8.16
CA ASN A 289 -54.46 14.78 -6.83
C ASN A 289 -54.46 13.62 -5.77
N ARG A 290 -53.73 13.80 -4.64
CA ARG A 290 -54.17 13.74 -3.20
C ARG A 290 -55.47 12.95 -2.84
N GLU A 291 -55.68 12.20 -1.73
CA GLU A 291 -54.99 11.85 -0.45
C GLU A 291 -54.71 10.32 -0.32
N ASN A 292 -53.99 9.71 0.63
CA ASN A 292 -53.27 10.12 1.88
C ASN A 292 -54.06 10.18 3.23
N GLU A 293 -54.37 9.05 3.89
CA GLU A 293 -54.63 8.87 5.36
C GLU A 293 -54.69 7.35 5.74
N ARG A 294 -54.48 6.84 6.99
CA ARG A 294 -53.66 7.23 8.18
C ARG A 294 -53.80 6.17 9.32
N PHE A 295 -53.01 6.30 10.42
CA PHE A 295 -53.18 5.65 11.77
C PHE A 295 -52.94 4.11 11.82
N GLU A 296 -52.34 3.44 12.84
CA GLU A 296 -51.63 3.76 14.12
C GLU A 296 -50.35 2.87 14.14
N ASP A 297 -49.13 3.29 14.48
CA ASP A 297 -48.50 3.69 15.77
C ASP A 297 -48.17 2.58 16.80
N SER A 298 -46.95 2.68 17.36
CA SER A 298 -46.39 2.10 18.60
C SER A 298 -45.76 0.68 18.65
N SER A 299 -44.52 0.64 19.18
CA SER A 299 -43.74 -0.48 19.77
C SER A 299 -43.28 -1.62 18.82
N ASN A 300 -42.00 -2.05 18.78
CA ASN A 300 -40.87 -1.90 19.71
C ASN A 300 -39.52 -1.69 18.99
N GLU A 301 -38.56 -1.10 19.72
CA GLU A 301 -37.12 -1.21 19.42
C GLU A 301 -36.61 -2.66 19.48
N VAL A 302 -35.71 -3.01 18.55
CA VAL A 302 -34.63 -3.97 18.76
C VAL A 302 -33.40 -3.39 18.09
N ASP A 303 -32.36 -3.09 18.86
CA ASP A 303 -31.12 -2.51 18.33
C ASP A 303 -30.43 -3.43 17.30
N PRO A 304 -29.79 -2.88 16.26
CA PRO A 304 -28.74 -3.61 15.55
C PRO A 304 -27.60 -3.87 16.54
N VAL A 305 -27.26 -5.14 16.78
CA VAL A 305 -26.27 -5.55 17.80
C VAL A 305 -24.92 -4.86 17.55
N ALA A 306 -24.64 -3.84 18.34
CA ALA A 306 -23.38 -3.12 18.31
C ALA A 306 -22.28 -4.00 18.93
N TYR A 307 -21.47 -4.64 18.09
CA TYR A 307 -20.30 -5.37 18.53
C TYR A 307 -19.31 -4.41 19.23
N PRO A 308 -18.95 -4.63 20.51
CA PRO A 308 -18.06 -3.73 21.23
C PRO A 308 -16.64 -3.76 20.65
N VAL A 309 -16.22 -2.66 20.02
CA VAL A 309 -14.92 -2.52 19.32
C VAL A 309 -13.72 -2.53 20.29
N GLU A 310 -13.98 -2.55 21.60
CA GLU A 310 -12.98 -2.35 22.65
C GLU A 310 -12.24 -3.64 23.12
N LYS A 311 -12.60 -4.83 22.63
CA LYS A 311 -11.99 -6.10 23.09
C LYS A 311 -11.26 -6.95 22.03
N ALA A 312 -11.04 -6.42 20.82
CA ALA A 312 -10.26 -7.10 19.79
C ALA A 312 -8.73 -6.97 19.97
N TYR A 313 -8.26 -6.04 20.81
CA TYR A 313 -6.86 -5.57 20.78
C TYR A 313 -5.83 -6.37 21.60
N ASP A 314 -6.25 -7.32 22.43
CA ASP A 314 -5.38 -7.93 23.46
C ASP A 314 -4.74 -9.29 23.06
N TYR A 315 -5.20 -9.91 21.97
CA TYR A 315 -4.73 -11.22 21.49
C TYR A 315 -3.25 -11.30 21.07
N LEU A 316 -2.50 -10.18 21.13
CA LEU A 316 -1.12 -10.10 20.69
C LEU A 316 -0.10 -10.12 21.84
N ASP A 317 -0.51 -10.08 23.11
CA ASP A 317 0.42 -10.11 24.27
C ASP A 317 0.19 -11.31 25.25
N GLU A 318 -0.48 -12.38 24.79
CA GLU A 318 -0.54 -13.68 25.50
C GLU A 318 0.86 -14.37 25.63
N PRO A 319 1.11 -15.17 26.69
CA PRO A 319 2.35 -15.95 26.84
C PRO A 319 2.51 -17.06 25.78
N ILE A 320 3.76 -17.38 25.44
CA ILE A 320 4.08 -18.39 24.42
C ILE A 320 3.56 -19.80 24.78
N ASP A 321 3.53 -20.15 26.07
CA ASP A 321 3.09 -21.46 26.54
C ASP A 321 1.56 -21.65 26.37
N VAL A 322 0.80 -20.58 26.59
CA VAL A 322 -0.66 -20.53 26.36
C VAL A 322 -0.97 -20.63 24.86
N TRP A 323 -0.09 -20.07 24.02
CA TRP A 323 -0.17 -20.22 22.58
C TRP A 323 0.13 -21.66 22.14
N LEU A 324 1.27 -22.25 22.54
CA LEU A 324 1.70 -23.60 22.15
C LEU A 324 0.64 -24.67 22.42
N GLY A 325 0.02 -24.63 23.61
CA GLY A 325 -1.06 -25.55 24.01
C GLY A 325 -2.35 -25.46 23.18
N ARG A 326 -2.43 -24.57 22.19
CA ARG A 326 -3.57 -24.39 21.27
C ARG A 326 -3.26 -24.79 19.82
N TRP A 327 -2.12 -25.45 19.57
CA TRP A 327 -1.69 -25.90 18.24
C TRP A 327 -1.46 -27.42 18.12
N ASP A 328 -1.80 -28.22 19.15
CA ASP A 328 -1.50 -29.65 19.25
C ASP A 328 -0.03 -29.98 18.88
N ILE A 329 0.89 -29.16 19.40
CA ILE A 329 2.33 -29.40 19.30
C ILE A 329 2.72 -30.32 20.46
N ASP A 330 2.79 -31.62 20.18
CA ASP A 330 3.58 -32.53 21.01
C ASP A 330 5.02 -32.00 21.13
N GLY A 331 5.53 -32.00 22.35
CA GLY A 331 6.67 -31.17 22.77
C GLY A 331 8.06 -31.65 22.34
N ASP A 332 8.29 -31.84 21.04
CA ASP A 332 9.62 -32.08 20.45
C ASP A 332 9.98 -30.92 19.50
N ALA A 333 10.50 -29.83 20.09
CA ALA A 333 11.24 -28.80 19.37
C ALA A 333 12.74 -29.16 19.35
N PRO A 334 13.44 -29.08 18.20
CA PRO A 334 14.88 -29.28 18.10
C PRO A 334 15.70 -28.06 18.53
#